data_AF-A0A925SDN9-F1
#
_entry.id   AF-A0A925SDN9-F1
#
_cell.length_a   1.000
_cell.length_b   1.000
_cell.length_c   1.000
_cell.angle_alpha   90.00
_cell.angle_beta   90.00
_cell.angle_gamma   90.00
#
_symmetry.space_group_name_H-M   'P 1'
#
loop_
_entity.id
_entity.type
_entity.pdbx_description
1 polymer ?
#
loop_
_entity_poly.entity_id
_entity_poly.type
_entity_poly.pdbx_seq_one_letter_code
_entity_poly.pdbx_strand_id
1 'polypeptide(L)' 'GQDEFYFPLPYAQMDVCLYGKNRGVSAEIVARACDLTADHVRRVWADIDTKRTTTRYLQLAPLLIEPVAEITK' A
#
# COMPACT_ATOMS: atom_id res chain seq x y z
N GLY A 1 5.39 -13.62 14.35
CA GLY A 1 6.47 -13.94 13.39
C GLY A 1 7.24 -12.66 13.09
N GLN A 2 8.46 -12.72 12.54
CA GLN A 2 9.27 -11.53 12.23
C GLN A 2 8.68 -10.58 11.16
N ASP A 3 7.56 -10.98 10.59
CA ASP A 3 6.92 -10.42 9.42
C ASP A 3 6.00 -9.20 9.70
N GLU A 4 5.54 -9.05 10.94
CA GLU A 4 4.64 -7.95 11.35
C GLU A 4 5.38 -6.63 11.58
N PHE A 5 6.72 -6.61 11.56
CA PHE A 5 7.50 -5.42 11.88
C PHE A 5 7.30 -4.27 10.87
N TYR A 6 7.05 -4.59 9.60
CA TYR A 6 6.93 -3.61 8.52
C TYR A 6 5.49 -3.17 8.22
N PHE A 7 4.51 -3.83 8.83
CA PHE A 7 3.09 -3.59 8.58
C PHE A 7 2.37 -3.12 9.84
N PRO A 8 1.44 -2.16 9.71
CA PRO A 8 0.68 -1.67 10.86
C PRO A 8 -0.36 -2.69 11.38
N LEU A 9 -0.55 -3.81 10.67
CA LEU A 9 -1.55 -4.83 10.94
C LEU A 9 -0.99 -6.24 10.66
N PRO A 10 -1.55 -7.29 11.30
CA PRO A 10 -1.42 -8.67 10.84
C PRO A 10 -1.79 -8.83 9.37
N TYR A 11 -1.12 -9.75 8.67
CA TYR A 11 -1.25 -9.92 7.21
C TYR A 11 -2.69 -10.08 6.71
N ALA A 12 -3.49 -10.91 7.36
CA ALA A 12 -4.87 -11.13 6.96
C ALA A 12 -5.69 -9.83 6.98
N GLN A 13 -5.48 -8.98 7.99
CA GLN A 13 -6.16 -7.68 8.08
C GLN A 13 -5.58 -6.69 7.07
N MET A 14 -4.26 -6.71 6.85
CA MET A 14 -3.58 -5.86 5.88
C MET A 14 -4.09 -6.11 4.45
N ASP A 15 -4.26 -7.38 4.06
CA ASP A 15 -4.78 -7.77 2.75
C ASP A 15 -6.20 -7.23 2.51
N VAL A 16 -7.07 -7.37 3.51
CA VAL A 16 -8.45 -6.85 3.45
C VAL A 16 -8.45 -5.32 3.38
N CYS A 17 -7.62 -4.65 4.18
CA CYS A 17 -7.48 -3.19 4.12
C CYS A 17 -6.97 -2.71 2.75
N LEU A 18 -5.99 -3.40 2.17
CA LEU A 18 -5.45 -3.09 0.85
C LEU A 18 -6.48 -3.32 -0.26
N TYR A 19 -7.22 -4.43 -0.21
CA TYR A 19 -8.31 -4.72 -1.13
C TYR A 19 -9.39 -3.63 -1.08
N GLY A 20 -9.84 -3.28 0.13
CA GLY A 20 -10.84 -2.25 0.34
C GLY A 20 -10.43 -0.89 -0.23
N LYS A 21 -9.17 -0.48 0.00
CA LYS A 21 -8.61 0.75 -0.56
C LYS A 21 -8.61 0.75 -2.10
N ASN A 22 -8.11 -0.34 -2.69
CA ASN A 22 -7.95 -0.43 -4.15
C ASN A 22 -9.29 -0.52 -4.89
N ARG A 23 -10.34 -0.98 -4.22
CA ARG A 23 -11.69 -1.12 -4.78
C ARG A 23 -12.65 -0.01 -4.37
N GLY A 24 -12.20 0.99 -3.61
CA GLY A 24 -13.04 2.08 -3.14
C GLY A 24 -14.16 1.65 -2.18
N VAL A 25 -13.96 0.57 -1.44
CA VAL A 25 -14.92 0.12 -0.41
C VAL A 25 -14.89 1.11 0.76
N SER A 26 -16.03 1.33 1.44
CA SER A 26 -16.07 2.24 2.59
C SER A 26 -15.24 1.72 3.77
N ALA A 27 -14.68 2.65 4.55
CA ALA A 27 -13.87 2.32 5.73
C ALA A 27 -14.69 1.53 6.76
N GLU A 28 -15.99 1.80 6.88
CA GLU A 28 -16.90 1.13 7.81
C GLU A 28 -17.09 -0.35 7.46
N ILE A 29 -17.16 -0.69 6.17
CA ILE A 29 -17.30 -2.08 5.73
C ILE A 29 -16.00 -2.84 6.01
N VAL A 30 -14.86 -2.26 5.63
CA VAL A 30 -13.53 -2.85 5.85
C VAL A 30 -13.23 -3.01 7.33
N ALA A 31 -13.59 -2.01 8.14
CA ALA A 31 -13.43 -2.03 9.59
C ALA A 31 -14.17 -3.21 10.23
N ARG A 32 -15.43 -3.44 9.86
CA ARG A 32 -16.20 -4.60 10.33
C ARG A 32 -15.59 -5.94 9.92
N ALA A 33 -15.02 -6.03 8.72
CA ALA A 33 -14.39 -7.26 8.23
C ALA A 33 -13.07 -7.59 8.94
N CYS A 34 -12.36 -6.57 9.45
CA CYS A 34 -11.08 -6.72 10.12
C CYS A 34 -11.15 -6.65 11.65
N ASP A 35 -12.34 -6.46 12.24
CA ASP A 35 -12.53 -6.12 13.66
C ASP A 35 -11.73 -4.88 14.10
N LEU A 36 -11.80 -3.82 13.29
CA LEU A 36 -11.14 -2.53 13.52
C LEU A 36 -12.20 -1.42 13.60
N THR A 37 -11.76 -0.21 13.97
CA THR A 37 -12.58 1.00 13.80
C THR A 37 -12.37 1.60 12.41
N ALA A 38 -13.37 2.33 11.90
CA ALA A 38 -13.23 3.04 10.62
C ALA A 38 -12.06 4.04 10.64
N ASP A 39 -11.81 4.71 11.77
CA ASP A 39 -10.67 5.61 11.93
C ASP A 39 -9.33 4.88 11.87
N HIS A 40 -9.24 3.67 12.43
CA HIS A 40 -8.04 2.86 12.31
C HIS A 40 -7.78 2.47 10.86
N VAL A 41 -8.81 2.06 10.11
CA VAL A 41 -8.71 1.77 8.67
C VAL A 41 -8.24 3.00 7.89
N ARG A 42 -8.78 4.19 8.18
CA ARG A 42 -8.34 5.44 7.53
C ARG A 42 -6.86 5.74 7.78
N ARG A 43 -6.35 5.51 8.99
CA ARG A 43 -4.92 5.66 9.31
C ARG A 43 -4.06 4.68 8.53
N VAL A 44 -4.48 3.41 8.44
CA VAL A 44 -3.79 2.40 7.63
C VAL A 44 -3.76 2.81 6.15
N TRP A 45 -4.87 3.36 5.62
CA TRP A 45 -4.90 3.86 4.26
C TRP A 45 -4.00 5.07 4.01
N ALA A 46 -3.89 5.98 4.99
CA ALA A 46 -2.95 7.10 4.92
C ALA A 46 -1.50 6.61 4.90
N ASP A 47 -1.17 5.56 5.67
CA ASP A 47 0.15 4.92 5.64
C ASP A 47 0.42 4.25 4.28
N ILE A 48 -0.57 3.55 3.71
CA ILE A 48 -0.45 2.99 2.35
C ILE A 48 -0.18 4.10 1.32
N ASP A 49 -0.90 5.22 1.38
CA ASP A 49 -0.69 6.34 0.45
C ASP A 49 0.68 6.99 0.62
N THR A 50 1.12 7.14 1.87
CA THR A 50 2.44 7.65 2.21
C THR A 50 3.51 6.73 1.60
N LYS A 51 3.44 5.42 1.86
CA LYS A 51 4.36 4.42 1.31
C LYS A 51 4.39 4.48 -0.22
N ARG A 52 3.23 4.45 -0.89
CA ARG A 52 3.15 4.53 -2.36
C ARG A 52 3.78 5.80 -2.92
N THR A 53 3.55 6.94 -2.27
CA THR A 53 4.05 8.23 -2.73
C THR A 53 5.56 8.33 -2.52
N THR A 54 6.04 8.00 -1.32
CA THR A 54 7.46 8.13 -0.96
C THR A 54 8.34 7.11 -1.67
N THR A 55 7.81 5.93 -2.01
CA THR A 55 8.56 4.88 -2.72
C THR A 55 8.24 4.79 -4.21
N ARG A 56 7.53 5.77 -4.78
CA ARG A 56 7.15 5.75 -6.20
C ARG A 56 8.35 5.55 -7.12
N TYR A 57 9.48 6.16 -6.79
CA TYR A 57 10.73 6.07 -7.56
C TYR A 57 11.27 4.64 -7.67
N LEU A 58 11.00 3.76 -6.70
CA LEU A 58 11.40 2.35 -6.75
C LEU A 58 10.65 1.54 -7.82
N GLN A 59 9.53 2.06 -8.32
CA GLN A 59 8.72 1.44 -9.38
C GLN A 59 8.90 2.13 -10.74
N LEU A 60 9.73 3.17 -10.82
CA LEU A 60 9.98 3.85 -12.08
C LEU A 60 11.07 3.14 -12.87
N ALA A 61 10.97 3.21 -14.19
CA ALA A 61 12.08 2.85 -15.07
C ALA A 61 13.31 3.71 -14.73
N PRO A 62 14.53 3.18 -14.93
CA PRO A 62 15.74 3.97 -14.76
C PRO A 62 15.70 5.23 -15.64
N LEU A 63 16.17 6.35 -15.10
CA LEU A 63 16.33 7.58 -15.85
C LEU A 63 17.71 7.54 -16.54
N LEU A 64 17.71 7.45 -17.87
CA LEU A 64 18.94 7.46 -18.66
C LEU A 64 19.36 8.91 -18.93
N ILE A 65 20.66 9.21 -18.78
CA ILE A 65 21.23 10.53 -19.10
C ILE A 65 21.33 10.70 -20.64
N GLU A 66 21.59 9.61 -21.35
CA GLU A 66 21.65 9.54 -22.81
C GLU A 66 20.97 8.25 -23.31
N PRO A 67 20.60 8.15 -24.59
CA PRO A 67 20.07 6.92 -25.16
C PRO A 67 21.10 5.77 -25.08
N VAL A 68 20.69 4.62 -24.52
CA VAL A 68 21.49 3.39 -24.44
C VAL A 68 20.84 2.33 -25.33
N ALA A 69 21.56 1.85 -26.35
CA ALA A 69 21.00 0.99 -27.39
C ALA A 69 20.44 -0.35 -26.86
N GLU A 70 20.99 -0.84 -25.74
CA GLU A 70 20.64 -2.11 -25.10
C GLU A 70 19.40 -2.02 -24.21
N ILE A 71 18.88 -0.82 -23.92
CA ILE A 71 17.72 -0.60 -23.05
C ILE A 71 16.55 -0.05 -23.88
N THR A 72 15.55 -0.89 -24.14
CA THR A 72 14.26 -0.48 -24.72
C THR A 72 13.17 -0.45 -23.64
N LYS A 73 12.35 0.60 -23.67
CA LYS A 73 11.26 0.85 -22.72
C LYS A 73 10.05 -0.05 -22.95
#